data_AF-A0A817NES9-F1
#
_entry.id   AF-A0A817NES9-F1
#
_cell.length_a   1.000
_cell.length_b   1.000
_cell.length_c   1.000
_cell.angle_alpha   90.00
_cell.angle_beta   90.00
_cell.angle_gamma   90.00
#
_symmetry.space_group_name_H-M   'P 1'
#
loop_
_entity.id
_entity.type
_entity.pdbx_description
1 polymer ?
#
loop_
_entity_poly.entity_id
_entity_poly.type
_entity_poly.pdbx_seq_one_letter_code
_entity_poly.pdbx_strand_id
1 'polypeptide(L)'
;HLYKVLKQARSKLYESKCGAKGLGIEQRKREHTKSKEFLRSLLEGEMKMINTFLLEQNRGANLVSDCSRTVLLMDATGSMSSLLSAAKETVCTMFEQASAILEALKIPSDSFQMQFVVYRDYDCLEDRILQNSAWESKTSNLRAFMTTVSATGGGDYEEAIEIGLWHAVQHSKNPERLSQVILIGDAPAKDITAIKRDRKVYGGEAYWNKSKYGAETHYKNELKQLTDRNIPVHTFYLSEGA
;
A
#
# COMPACT_ATOMS: atom_id res chain seq x y z
N HIS A 1 21.90 -31.09 12.44
CA HIS A 1 21.17 -30.11 13.28
C HIS A 1 20.68 -28.93 12.45
N LEU A 2 21.56 -28.24 11.69
CA LEU A 2 21.25 -27.14 10.77
C LEU A 2 20.09 -27.40 9.79
N TYR A 3 20.08 -28.55 9.12
CA TYR A 3 19.04 -28.90 8.13
C TYR A 3 17.63 -29.03 8.74
N LYS A 4 17.54 -29.40 10.03
CA LYS A 4 16.26 -29.55 10.75
C LYS A 4 15.69 -28.18 11.10
N VAL A 5 16.56 -27.24 11.48
CA VAL A 5 16.22 -25.83 11.73
C VAL A 5 15.78 -25.14 10.44
N LEU A 6 16.52 -25.31 9.35
CA LEU A 6 16.16 -24.77 8.03
C LEU A 6 14.82 -25.31 7.52
N LYS A 7 14.56 -26.62 7.71
CA LYS A 7 13.27 -27.22 7.33
C LYS A 7 12.11 -26.67 8.16
N GLN A 8 12.30 -26.47 9.46
CA GLN A 8 11.28 -25.86 10.32
C GLN A 8 10.99 -24.40 9.95
N ALA A 9 12.03 -23.61 9.66
CA ALA A 9 11.86 -22.25 9.16
C ALA A 9 11.09 -22.24 7.82
N ARG A 10 11.47 -23.11 6.87
CA ARG A 10 10.80 -23.23 5.57
C ARG A 10 9.34 -23.68 5.69
N SER A 11 9.04 -24.59 6.62
CA SER A 11 7.66 -25.05 6.88
C SER A 11 6.80 -23.94 7.47
N LYS A 12 7.30 -23.19 8.46
CA LYS A 12 6.59 -22.01 9.01
C LYS A 12 6.33 -20.96 7.94
N LEU A 13 7.31 -20.74 7.07
CA LEU A 13 7.17 -19.83 5.95
C LEU A 13 6.08 -20.24 4.97
N TYR A 14 6.06 -21.54 4.66
CA TYR A 14 5.10 -22.12 3.74
C TYR A 14 3.69 -22.09 4.34
N GLU A 15 3.54 -22.35 5.64
CA GLU A 15 2.28 -22.26 6.37
C GLU A 15 1.73 -20.82 6.38
N SER A 16 2.56 -19.81 6.66
CA SER A 16 2.17 -18.39 6.58
C SER A 16 1.74 -18.01 5.15
N LYS A 17 2.54 -18.39 4.13
CA LYS A 17 2.20 -18.16 2.72
C LYS A 17 0.91 -18.88 2.31
N CYS A 18 0.65 -20.08 2.81
CA CYS A 18 -0.58 -20.83 2.55
C CYS A 18 -1.79 -20.20 3.24
N GLY A 19 -1.65 -19.72 4.48
CA GLY A 19 -2.71 -19.02 5.19
C GLY A 19 -3.14 -17.72 4.48
N ALA A 20 -2.17 -16.89 4.11
CA ALA A 20 -2.42 -15.66 3.35
C ALA A 20 -3.01 -15.94 1.95
N LYS A 21 -2.51 -16.97 1.25
CA LYS A 21 -3.10 -17.43 -0.02
C LYS A 21 -4.53 -17.93 0.17
N GLY A 22 -4.82 -18.64 1.27
CA GLY A 22 -6.16 -19.14 1.59
C GLY A 22 -7.19 -18.01 1.75
N LEU A 23 -6.83 -16.95 2.47
CA LEU A 23 -7.66 -15.75 2.60
C LEU A 23 -7.93 -15.09 1.24
N GLY A 24 -6.90 -14.91 0.41
CA GLY A 24 -7.04 -14.37 -0.94
C GLY A 24 -7.90 -15.24 -1.87
N ILE A 25 -7.82 -16.57 -1.74
CA ILE A 25 -8.65 -17.51 -2.51
C ILE A 25 -10.12 -17.41 -2.10
N GLU A 26 -10.43 -17.40 -0.81
CA GLU A 26 -11.81 -17.28 -0.32
C GLU A 26 -12.45 -15.94 -0.70
N GLN A 27 -11.66 -14.88 -0.73
CA GLN A 27 -12.13 -13.57 -1.17
C GLN A 27 -12.42 -13.53 -2.68
N ARG A 28 -11.50 -14.01 -3.52
CA ARG A 28 -11.74 -14.14 -4.97
C ARG A 28 -12.92 -15.04 -5.28
N LYS A 29 -13.11 -16.11 -4.49
CA LYS A 29 -14.27 -17.00 -4.62
C LYS A 29 -15.57 -16.28 -4.32
N ARG A 30 -15.61 -15.42 -3.28
CA ARG A 30 -16.77 -14.57 -2.98
C ARG A 30 -17.07 -13.58 -4.10
N GLU A 31 -16.06 -12.86 -4.59
CA GLU A 31 -16.20 -11.92 -5.72
C GLU A 31 -16.70 -12.62 -6.98
N HIS A 32 -16.11 -13.77 -7.33
CA HIS A 32 -16.53 -14.60 -8.47
C HIS A 32 -17.98 -15.07 -8.35
N THR A 33 -18.40 -15.46 -7.14
CA THR A 33 -19.77 -15.90 -6.89
C THR A 33 -20.75 -14.75 -7.08
N LYS A 34 -20.45 -13.55 -6.53
CA LYS A 34 -21.26 -12.35 -6.73
C LYS A 34 -21.37 -11.96 -8.21
N SER A 35 -20.27 -12.02 -8.96
CA SER A 35 -20.27 -11.75 -10.41
C SER A 35 -21.11 -12.76 -11.19
N LYS A 36 -21.07 -14.04 -10.84
CA LYS A 36 -21.94 -15.07 -11.43
C LYS A 36 -23.41 -14.84 -11.14
N GLU A 37 -23.74 -14.50 -9.90
CA GLU A 37 -25.12 -14.16 -9.50
C GLU A 37 -25.63 -12.95 -10.27
N PHE A 38 -24.81 -11.91 -10.42
CA PHE A 38 -25.14 -10.74 -11.24
C PHE A 38 -25.44 -11.11 -12.70
N LEU A 39 -24.57 -11.91 -13.34
CA LEU A 39 -24.80 -12.35 -14.72
C LEU A 39 -26.08 -13.18 -14.86
N ARG A 40 -26.39 -14.03 -13.87
CA ARG A 40 -27.63 -14.80 -13.86
C ARG A 40 -28.85 -13.89 -13.75
N SER A 41 -28.86 -12.96 -12.80
CA SER A 41 -29.94 -11.96 -12.67
C SER A 41 -30.10 -11.09 -13.92
N LEU A 42 -29.01 -10.84 -14.67
CA LEU A 42 -29.06 -10.12 -15.94
C LEU A 42 -29.74 -10.93 -17.05
N LEU A 43 -29.50 -12.24 -17.11
CA LEU A 43 -30.19 -13.15 -18.03
C LEU A 43 -31.65 -13.36 -17.65
N GLU A 44 -31.96 -13.39 -16.36
CA GLU A 44 -33.31 -13.61 -15.81
C GLU A 44 -34.16 -12.33 -15.75
N GLY A 45 -33.58 -11.16 -16.05
CA GLY A 45 -34.29 -9.87 -16.06
C GLY A 45 -34.64 -9.33 -14.67
N GLU A 46 -33.93 -9.75 -13.63
CA GLU A 46 -34.18 -9.35 -12.24
C GLU A 46 -33.65 -7.94 -11.94
N MET A 47 -34.35 -6.92 -12.47
CA MET A 47 -33.92 -5.52 -12.42
C MET A 47 -33.61 -5.00 -11.00
N LYS A 48 -34.25 -5.54 -9.96
CA LYS A 48 -34.00 -5.14 -8.57
C LYS A 48 -32.59 -5.54 -8.10
N MET A 49 -32.17 -6.76 -8.42
CA MET A 49 -30.83 -7.27 -8.09
C MET A 49 -29.77 -6.54 -8.90
N ILE A 50 -30.02 -6.33 -10.20
CA ILE A 50 -29.14 -5.58 -11.10
C ILE A 50 -28.92 -4.16 -10.57
N ASN A 51 -30.00 -3.42 -10.25
CA ASN A 51 -29.89 -2.06 -9.74
C ASN A 51 -29.16 -2.01 -8.40
N THR A 52 -29.42 -2.95 -7.49
CA THR A 52 -28.72 -3.01 -6.19
C THR A 52 -27.22 -3.21 -6.40
N PHE A 53 -26.83 -4.17 -7.24
CA PHE A 53 -25.43 -4.42 -7.57
C PHE A 53 -24.78 -3.20 -8.23
N LEU A 54 -25.45 -2.58 -9.21
CA LEU A 54 -24.93 -1.39 -9.88
C LEU A 54 -24.79 -0.19 -8.95
N LEU A 55 -25.73 0.00 -8.01
CA LEU A 55 -25.64 1.07 -7.01
C LEU A 55 -24.46 0.84 -6.05
N GLU A 56 -24.19 -0.40 -5.66
CA GLU A 56 -23.00 -0.74 -4.87
C GLU A 56 -21.70 -0.49 -5.64
N GLN A 57 -21.63 -0.89 -6.91
CA GLN A 57 -20.42 -0.71 -7.73
C GLN A 57 -20.21 0.76 -8.12
N ASN A 58 -21.28 1.50 -8.42
CA ASN A 58 -21.23 2.87 -8.94
C ASN A 58 -21.45 3.95 -7.89
N ARG A 59 -21.22 3.67 -6.59
CA ARG A 59 -21.25 4.72 -5.55
C ARG A 59 -20.36 5.89 -5.99
N GLY A 60 -20.97 7.06 -6.24
CA GLY A 60 -20.30 8.31 -6.57
C GLY A 60 -19.71 8.96 -5.33
N ALA A 61 -18.92 10.03 -5.50
CA ALA A 61 -18.30 10.74 -4.38
C ALA A 61 -19.37 11.46 -3.53
N ASN A 62 -19.52 11.04 -2.27
CA ASN A 62 -20.25 11.83 -1.29
C ASN A 62 -19.40 13.04 -0.87
N LEU A 63 -20.01 14.23 -0.84
CA LEU A 63 -19.40 15.45 -0.30
C LEU A 63 -19.36 15.37 1.23
N VAL A 64 -18.39 14.63 1.77
CA VAL A 64 -18.16 14.54 3.21
C VAL A 64 -17.19 15.64 3.63
N SER A 65 -17.58 16.48 4.60
CA SER A 65 -16.74 17.58 5.13
C SER A 65 -15.52 17.10 5.91
N ASP A 66 -15.64 15.93 6.56
CA ASP A 66 -14.60 15.33 7.41
C ASP A 66 -14.21 13.96 6.86
N CYS A 67 -13.29 13.94 5.90
CA CYS A 67 -12.73 12.72 5.33
C CYS A 67 -11.41 12.36 6.03
N SER A 68 -11.33 11.15 6.60
CA SER A 68 -10.10 10.59 7.16
C SER A 68 -9.26 9.97 6.05
N ARG A 69 -8.10 10.58 5.78
CA ARG A 69 -7.15 10.12 4.76
C ARG A 69 -5.95 9.40 5.36
N THR A 70 -5.68 8.21 4.85
CA THR A 70 -4.54 7.38 5.27
C THR A 70 -3.63 7.11 4.09
N VAL A 71 -2.34 7.44 4.23
CA VAL A 71 -1.31 6.99 3.28
C VAL A 71 -0.68 5.72 3.85
N LEU A 72 -0.70 4.65 3.07
CA LEU A 72 0.02 3.43 3.38
C LEU A 72 1.28 3.36 2.52
N LEU A 73 2.44 3.51 3.16
CA LEU A 73 3.76 3.35 2.58
C LEU A 73 4.20 1.90 2.78
N MET A 74 4.46 1.19 1.69
CA MET A 74 4.90 -0.20 1.75
C MET A 74 6.15 -0.40 0.92
N ASP A 75 7.10 -1.10 1.52
CA ASP A 75 8.29 -1.57 0.83
C ASP A 75 7.92 -2.56 -0.29
N ALA A 76 8.49 -2.35 -1.47
CA ALA A 76 8.35 -3.22 -2.63
C ALA A 76 9.70 -3.60 -3.25
N THR A 77 10.75 -3.73 -2.46
CA THR A 77 12.04 -4.27 -2.91
C THR A 77 12.07 -5.79 -2.96
N GLY A 78 13.15 -6.36 -3.49
CA GLY A 78 13.28 -7.79 -3.73
C GLY A 78 13.09 -8.66 -2.48
N SER A 79 13.57 -8.20 -1.31
CA SER A 79 13.44 -8.87 -0.01
C SER A 79 11.97 -9.10 0.34
N MET A 80 11.12 -8.12 0.05
CA MET A 80 9.69 -8.16 0.29
C MET A 80 8.91 -9.10 -0.63
N SER A 81 9.51 -9.69 -1.67
CA SER A 81 8.78 -10.51 -2.68
C SER A 81 7.86 -11.59 -2.08
N SER A 82 8.27 -12.21 -0.98
CA SER A 82 7.50 -13.22 -0.26
C SER A 82 6.42 -12.67 0.67
N LEU A 83 6.68 -11.53 1.29
CA LEU A 83 5.81 -10.85 2.25
C LEU A 83 4.78 -9.96 1.58
N LEU A 84 5.12 -9.41 0.42
CA LEU A 84 4.34 -8.45 -0.36
C LEU A 84 2.91 -8.96 -0.62
N SER A 85 2.74 -10.24 -0.95
CA SER A 85 1.40 -10.80 -1.16
C SER A 85 0.59 -10.86 0.14
N ALA A 86 1.20 -11.21 1.26
CA ALA A 86 0.52 -11.29 2.56
C ALA A 86 0.19 -9.89 3.09
N ALA A 87 1.11 -8.94 2.92
CA ALA A 87 0.90 -7.53 3.27
C ALA A 87 -0.27 -6.94 2.48
N LYS A 88 -0.31 -7.15 1.15
CA LYS A 88 -1.43 -6.72 0.30
C LYS A 88 -2.78 -7.28 0.76
N GLU A 89 -2.88 -8.58 1.02
CA GLU A 89 -4.14 -9.19 1.49
C GLU A 89 -4.54 -8.69 2.89
N THR A 90 -3.58 -8.43 3.76
CA THR A 90 -3.83 -7.84 5.09
C THR A 90 -4.38 -6.43 4.96
N VAL A 91 -3.81 -5.60 4.08
CA VAL A 91 -4.30 -4.25 3.80
C VAL A 91 -5.71 -4.29 3.18
N CYS A 92 -5.97 -5.19 2.23
CA CYS A 92 -7.32 -5.41 1.71
C CYS A 92 -8.31 -5.73 2.83
N THR A 93 -7.97 -6.68 3.70
CA THR A 93 -8.84 -7.12 4.80
C THR A 93 -9.12 -5.96 5.75
N MET A 94 -8.09 -5.19 6.13
CA MET A 94 -8.23 -4.02 6.97
C MET A 94 -9.15 -2.97 6.34
N PHE A 95 -9.00 -2.71 5.04
CA PHE A 95 -9.80 -1.72 4.33
C PHE A 95 -11.27 -2.14 4.20
N GLU A 96 -11.54 -3.44 3.97
CA GLU A 96 -12.91 -3.99 3.98
C GLU A 96 -13.56 -3.93 5.35
N GLN A 97 -12.81 -4.26 6.41
CA GLN A 97 -13.30 -4.17 7.78
C GLN A 97 -13.64 -2.73 8.14
N ALA A 98 -12.77 -1.77 7.79
CA ALA A 98 -13.05 -0.35 7.97
C ALA A 98 -14.33 0.07 7.24
N SER A 99 -14.49 -0.36 5.99
CA SER A 99 -15.67 -0.06 5.17
C SER A 99 -16.95 -0.64 5.78
N ALA A 100 -16.92 -1.89 6.24
CA ALA A 100 -18.06 -2.55 6.88
C ALA A 100 -18.46 -1.87 8.21
N ILE A 101 -17.48 -1.39 8.98
CA ILE A 101 -17.75 -0.62 10.21
C ILE A 101 -18.43 0.71 9.88
N LEU A 102 -17.96 1.42 8.86
CA LEU A 102 -18.59 2.69 8.43
C LEU A 102 -20.03 2.46 7.98
N GLU A 103 -20.30 1.42 7.20
CA GLU A 103 -21.64 1.04 6.78
C GLU A 103 -22.55 0.71 7.97
N ALA A 104 -22.05 -0.07 8.94
CA ALA A 104 -22.80 -0.41 10.15
C ALA A 104 -23.14 0.83 11.00
N LEU A 105 -22.25 1.82 11.02
CA LEU A 105 -22.46 3.12 11.68
C LEU A 105 -23.24 4.13 10.84
N LYS A 106 -23.67 3.76 9.63
CA LYS A 106 -24.34 4.64 8.65
C LYS A 106 -23.52 5.90 8.30
N ILE A 107 -22.19 5.78 8.39
CA ILE A 107 -21.25 6.81 7.95
C ILE A 107 -20.96 6.58 6.46
N PRO A 108 -20.91 7.63 5.63
CA PRO A 108 -20.58 7.48 4.22
C PRO A 108 -19.25 6.74 4.02
N SER A 109 -19.19 5.81 3.06
CA SER A 109 -17.96 5.07 2.75
C SER A 109 -16.81 5.99 2.32
N ASP A 110 -17.13 7.16 1.76
CA ASP A 110 -16.15 8.17 1.34
C ASP A 110 -15.58 9.00 2.49
N SER A 111 -16.10 8.81 3.72
CA SER A 111 -15.52 9.39 4.95
C SER A 111 -14.16 8.79 5.29
N PHE A 112 -13.78 7.68 4.66
CA PHE A 112 -12.45 7.09 4.77
C PHE A 112 -11.86 6.85 3.40
N GLN A 113 -10.66 7.39 3.18
CA GLN A 113 -9.92 7.22 1.94
C GLN A 113 -8.51 6.74 2.23
N MET A 114 -8.05 5.81 1.41
CA MET A 114 -6.70 5.26 1.50
C MET A 114 -5.95 5.45 0.20
N GLN A 115 -4.68 5.83 0.30
CA GLN A 115 -3.74 5.76 -0.80
C GLN A 115 -2.70 4.69 -0.50
N PHE A 116 -2.53 3.75 -1.42
CA PHE A 116 -1.50 2.73 -1.36
C PHE A 116 -0.28 3.20 -2.14
N VAL A 117 0.84 3.34 -1.45
CA VAL A 117 2.09 3.86 -1.99
C VAL A 117 3.15 2.81 -1.75
N VAL A 118 3.90 2.49 -2.80
CA VAL A 118 5.08 1.65 -2.69
C VAL A 118 6.32 2.46 -2.93
N TYR A 119 7.30 2.29 -2.06
CA TYR A 119 8.65 2.82 -2.23
C TYR A 119 9.62 1.67 -2.46
N ARG A 120 10.73 1.98 -3.13
CA ARG A 120 11.84 1.06 -3.43
C ARG A 120 13.14 1.80 -3.23
N ASP A 121 14.20 1.34 -3.89
CA ASP A 121 15.51 1.97 -3.86
C ASP A 121 15.82 2.81 -5.11
N TYR A 122 16.89 3.61 -5.04
CA TYR A 122 17.45 4.47 -6.09
C TYR A 122 17.84 3.72 -7.37
N ASP A 123 18.07 2.41 -7.29
CA ASP A 123 18.30 1.55 -8.46
C ASP A 123 17.07 1.43 -9.37
N CYS A 124 15.88 1.78 -8.86
CA CYS A 124 14.63 1.79 -9.60
C CYS A 124 14.33 3.10 -10.36
N LEU A 125 15.20 4.12 -10.24
CA LEU A 125 15.05 5.43 -10.90
C LEU A 125 13.70 6.14 -10.63
N GLU A 126 13.47 7.33 -11.18
CA GLU A 126 12.31 8.18 -10.85
C GLU A 126 10.93 7.51 -11.11
N ASP A 127 10.82 6.71 -12.16
CA ASP A 127 9.56 6.11 -12.62
C ASP A 127 9.09 4.95 -11.74
N ARG A 128 10.01 4.25 -11.04
CA ARG A 128 9.66 3.11 -10.18
C ARG A 128 10.09 3.22 -8.73
N ILE A 129 10.96 4.15 -8.36
CA ILE A 129 11.35 4.35 -6.95
C ILE A 129 10.12 4.61 -6.05
N LEU A 130 9.04 5.19 -6.62
CA LEU A 130 7.76 5.29 -5.96
C LEU A 130 6.60 5.10 -6.95
N GLN A 131 5.61 4.31 -6.57
CA GLN A 131 4.34 4.19 -7.29
C GLN A 131 3.20 4.34 -6.29
N ASN A 132 2.11 5.00 -6.69
CA ASN A 132 0.98 5.25 -5.81
C ASN A 132 -0.36 5.04 -6.53
N SER A 133 -1.37 4.62 -5.77
CA SER A 133 -2.76 4.62 -6.22
C SER A 133 -3.33 6.05 -6.22
N ALA A 134 -4.53 6.19 -6.77
CA ALA A 134 -5.39 7.32 -6.42
C ALA A 134 -5.85 7.20 -4.95
N TRP A 135 -6.55 8.22 -4.47
CA TRP A 135 -7.29 8.11 -3.21
C TRP A 135 -8.50 7.22 -3.41
N GLU A 136 -8.52 6.07 -2.75
CA GLU A 136 -9.58 5.07 -2.91
C GLU A 136 -10.49 5.03 -1.69
N SER A 137 -11.80 5.06 -1.92
CA SER A 137 -12.84 4.69 -0.94
C SER A 137 -13.40 3.28 -1.18
N LYS A 138 -12.94 2.57 -2.23
CA LYS A 138 -13.39 1.24 -2.62
C LYS A 138 -12.25 0.23 -2.62
N THR A 139 -12.45 -0.89 -1.93
CA THR A 139 -11.44 -1.94 -1.80
C THR A 139 -11.05 -2.53 -3.15
N SER A 140 -12.00 -2.68 -4.07
CA SER A 140 -11.78 -3.25 -5.40
C SER A 140 -10.76 -2.45 -6.22
N ASN A 141 -10.82 -1.12 -6.18
CA ASN A 141 -9.89 -0.25 -6.88
C ASN A 141 -8.47 -0.34 -6.28
N LEU A 142 -8.40 -0.31 -4.94
CA LEU A 142 -7.12 -0.46 -4.23
C LEU A 142 -6.49 -1.82 -4.54
N ARG A 143 -7.31 -2.88 -4.57
CA ARG A 143 -6.90 -4.25 -4.96
C ARG A 143 -6.40 -4.29 -6.39
N ALA A 144 -7.11 -3.67 -7.34
CA ALA A 144 -6.68 -3.59 -8.73
C ALA A 144 -5.29 -2.94 -8.84
N PHE A 145 -5.06 -1.81 -8.16
CA PHE A 145 -3.73 -1.20 -8.10
C PHE A 145 -2.68 -2.14 -7.50
N MET A 146 -2.96 -2.77 -6.36
CA MET A 146 -2.05 -3.70 -5.70
C MET A 146 -1.65 -4.90 -6.58
N THR A 147 -2.49 -5.34 -7.52
CA THR A 147 -2.12 -6.41 -8.47
C THR A 147 -1.04 -5.99 -9.46
N THR A 148 -0.91 -4.69 -9.75
CA THR A 148 0.10 -4.14 -10.68
C THR A 148 1.48 -4.01 -10.03
N VAL A 149 1.54 -4.01 -8.70
CA VAL A 149 2.78 -3.84 -7.94
C VAL A 149 3.56 -5.16 -7.89
N SER A 150 4.81 -5.16 -8.31
CA SER A 150 5.76 -6.25 -8.07
C SER A 150 6.95 -5.81 -7.23
N ALA A 151 7.57 -6.78 -6.54
CA ALA A 151 8.82 -6.57 -5.82
C ALA A 151 9.98 -6.42 -6.82
N THR A 152 10.70 -5.31 -6.77
CA THR A 152 11.84 -5.01 -7.65
C THR A 152 12.81 -4.04 -6.96
N GLY A 153 14.08 -4.11 -7.33
CA GLY A 153 15.13 -3.25 -6.74
C GLY A 153 15.59 -3.73 -5.36
N GLY A 154 16.34 -2.87 -4.68
CA GLY A 154 16.99 -3.17 -3.40
C GLY A 154 18.36 -3.82 -3.64
N GLY A 155 19.35 -2.97 -3.89
CA GLY A 155 20.73 -3.38 -4.20
C GLY A 155 21.61 -3.56 -2.97
N ASP A 156 21.21 -2.97 -1.85
CA ASP A 156 21.83 -3.06 -0.53
C ASP A 156 20.76 -3.35 0.54
N TYR A 157 21.10 -3.18 1.83
CA TYR A 157 20.21 -3.53 2.93
C TYR A 157 19.26 -2.39 3.29
N GLU A 158 19.70 -1.14 3.20
CA GLU A 158 18.88 0.03 3.54
C GLU A 158 18.02 0.49 2.37
N GLU A 159 16.79 0.93 2.63
CA GLU A 159 15.84 1.30 1.57
C GLU A 159 15.49 2.80 1.57
N ALA A 160 15.03 3.32 0.43
CA ALA A 160 14.70 4.75 0.27
C ALA A 160 13.35 5.14 0.90
N ILE A 161 13.18 4.82 2.19
CA ILE A 161 11.98 5.11 3.01
C ILE A 161 11.65 6.62 2.99
N GLU A 162 12.68 7.47 2.93
CA GLU A 162 12.53 8.92 2.87
C GLU A 162 11.72 9.38 1.64
N ILE A 163 11.75 8.64 0.53
CA ILE A 163 10.97 8.96 -0.67
C ILE A 163 9.47 8.73 -0.41
N GLY A 164 9.13 7.65 0.29
CA GLY A 164 7.75 7.39 0.74
C GLY A 164 7.25 8.44 1.72
N LEU A 165 8.08 8.82 2.71
CA LEU A 165 7.71 9.85 3.68
C LEU A 165 7.61 11.24 3.05
N TRP A 166 8.49 11.57 2.11
CA TRP A 166 8.41 12.81 1.33
C TRP A 166 7.07 12.93 0.59
N HIS A 167 6.59 11.82 0.00
CA HIS A 167 5.29 11.79 -0.68
C HIS A 167 4.14 12.06 0.30
N ALA A 168 4.17 11.44 1.49
CA ALA A 168 3.20 11.73 2.54
C ALA A 168 3.25 13.20 2.99
N VAL A 169 4.44 13.79 3.11
CA VAL A 169 4.61 15.21 3.42
C VAL A 169 4.03 16.10 2.32
N GLN A 170 4.17 15.76 1.04
CA GLN A 170 3.51 16.53 -0.03
C GLN A 170 1.99 16.52 0.13
N HIS A 171 1.40 15.37 0.46
CA HIS A 171 -0.03 15.27 0.73
C HIS A 171 -0.46 16.03 2.00
N SER A 172 0.39 16.13 3.01
CA SER A 172 0.10 16.89 4.24
C SER A 172 -0.01 18.41 4.03
N LYS A 173 0.49 18.93 2.89
CA LYS A 173 0.41 20.36 2.55
C LYS A 173 -0.91 20.73 1.88
N ASN A 174 -1.68 19.75 1.43
CA ASN A 174 -2.96 19.98 0.77
C ASN A 174 -4.04 20.37 1.80
N PRO A 175 -5.08 21.11 1.38
CA PRO A 175 -6.19 21.50 2.27
C PRO A 175 -6.97 20.29 2.81
N GLU A 176 -6.97 19.18 2.07
CA GLU A 176 -7.59 17.93 2.49
C GLU A 176 -6.64 17.18 3.43
N ARG A 177 -7.00 17.13 4.72
CA ARG A 177 -6.08 16.75 5.79
C ARG A 177 -5.71 15.27 5.75
N LEU A 178 -4.43 14.98 5.50
CA LEU A 178 -3.83 13.68 5.79
C LEU A 178 -3.97 13.40 7.30
N SER A 179 -4.61 12.29 7.65
CA SER A 179 -4.96 11.97 9.03
C SER A 179 -3.91 11.07 9.71
N GLN A 180 -3.28 10.18 8.95
CA GLN A 180 -2.24 9.27 9.45
C GLN A 180 -1.41 8.67 8.30
N VAL A 181 -0.23 8.16 8.65
CA VAL A 181 0.62 7.38 7.76
C VAL A 181 0.86 6.00 8.37
N ILE A 182 0.77 4.95 7.56
CA ILE A 182 1.16 3.59 7.93
C ILE A 182 2.40 3.26 7.10
N LEU A 183 3.50 2.85 7.74
CA LEU A 183 4.74 2.44 7.09
C LEU A 183 4.98 0.95 7.35
N ILE A 184 5.15 0.18 6.29
CA ILE A 184 5.44 -1.26 6.33
C ILE A 184 6.72 -1.53 5.54
N GLY A 185 7.66 -2.27 6.12
CA GLY A 185 8.91 -2.66 5.44
C GLY A 185 9.71 -3.67 6.24
N ASP A 186 10.70 -4.31 5.62
CA ASP A 186 11.58 -5.30 6.24
C ASP A 186 13.04 -4.84 6.40
N ALA A 187 13.34 -3.61 5.97
CA ALA A 187 14.65 -2.97 6.01
C ALA A 187 14.62 -1.57 6.66
N PRO A 188 15.76 -1.08 7.19
CA PRO A 188 15.87 0.28 7.72
C PRO A 188 15.97 1.34 6.62
N ALA A 189 15.78 2.61 7.00
CA ALA A 189 15.98 3.74 6.09
C ALA A 189 17.46 4.00 5.80
N LYS A 190 17.76 4.46 4.59
CA LYS A 190 19.10 4.94 4.24
C LYS A 190 19.52 6.17 5.05
N ASP A 191 20.83 6.22 5.35
CA ASP A 191 21.46 7.44 5.84
C ASP A 191 21.80 8.41 4.69
N ILE A 192 22.13 9.67 5.03
CA ILE A 192 22.45 10.71 4.03
C ILE A 192 23.66 10.33 3.16
N THR A 193 24.62 9.58 3.69
CA THR A 193 25.82 9.18 2.94
C THR A 193 25.47 8.12 1.90
N ALA A 194 24.64 7.14 2.27
CA ALA A 194 24.09 6.13 1.38
C ALA A 194 23.22 6.76 0.29
N ILE A 195 22.32 7.69 0.65
CA ILE A 195 21.51 8.45 -0.32
C ILE A 195 22.38 9.13 -1.37
N LYS A 196 23.42 9.88 -0.96
CA LYS A 196 24.34 10.56 -1.89
C LYS A 196 25.12 9.58 -2.77
N ARG A 197 25.58 8.48 -2.19
CA ARG A 197 26.28 7.42 -2.92
C ARG A 197 25.37 6.84 -3.99
N ASP A 198 24.16 6.44 -3.62
CA ASP A 198 23.25 5.72 -4.50
C ASP A 198 22.69 6.64 -5.58
N ARG A 199 22.36 7.90 -5.26
CA ARG A 199 22.02 8.90 -6.28
C ARG A 199 23.14 9.14 -7.29
N LYS A 200 24.39 9.13 -6.85
CA LYS A 200 25.55 9.27 -7.74
C LYS A 200 25.74 8.04 -8.62
N VAL A 201 25.56 6.84 -8.07
CA VAL A 201 25.72 5.57 -8.78
C VAL A 201 24.57 5.35 -9.79
N TYR A 202 23.34 5.60 -9.38
CA TYR A 202 22.13 5.37 -10.16
C TYR A 202 21.64 6.70 -10.74
N GLY A 203 21.90 6.98 -12.01
CA GLY A 203 21.43 8.18 -12.73
C GLY A 203 22.30 9.43 -12.56
N GLY A 204 22.94 9.62 -11.41
CA GLY A 204 23.81 10.77 -11.11
C GLY A 204 23.06 12.03 -10.68
N GLU A 205 23.74 12.96 -10.00
CA GLU A 205 23.08 14.17 -9.44
C GLU A 205 22.38 15.04 -10.49
N ALA A 206 22.93 15.12 -11.71
CA ALA A 206 22.30 15.88 -12.79
C ALA A 206 20.94 15.30 -13.23
N TYR A 207 20.76 13.98 -13.10
CA TYR A 207 19.49 13.31 -13.33
C TYR A 207 18.52 13.59 -12.19
N TRP A 208 18.93 13.31 -10.94
CA TRP A 208 18.04 13.47 -9.80
C TRP A 208 17.60 14.92 -9.59
N ASN A 209 18.48 15.89 -9.79
CA ASN A 209 18.14 17.31 -9.69
C ASN A 209 17.05 17.76 -10.68
N LYS A 210 16.84 17.01 -11.77
CA LYS A 210 15.75 17.25 -12.73
C LYS A 210 14.49 16.44 -12.43
N SER A 211 14.60 15.42 -11.58
CA SER A 211 13.48 14.57 -11.15
C SER A 211 12.62 15.26 -10.09
N LYS A 212 11.43 14.70 -9.84
CA LYS A 212 10.57 15.07 -8.69
C LYS A 212 11.25 14.93 -7.33
N TYR A 213 12.34 14.16 -7.23
CA TYR A 213 13.11 13.91 -6.01
C TYR A 213 14.47 14.64 -6.01
N GLY A 214 14.56 15.76 -6.72
CA GLY A 214 15.80 16.53 -6.82
C GLY A 214 16.29 17.08 -5.49
N ALA A 215 15.38 17.56 -4.64
CA ALA A 215 15.71 17.98 -3.29
C ALA A 215 16.07 16.75 -2.44
N GLU A 216 17.34 16.64 -2.05
CA GLU A 216 17.80 15.65 -1.08
C GLU A 216 17.01 15.80 0.23
N THR A 217 16.56 14.66 0.77
CA THR A 217 15.88 14.61 2.06
C THR A 217 16.31 13.38 2.84
N HIS A 218 15.82 13.27 4.08
CA HIS A 218 16.13 12.20 5.00
C HIS A 218 14.91 11.90 5.86
N TYR A 219 14.71 10.64 6.23
CA TYR A 219 13.51 10.18 6.93
C TYR A 219 13.21 11.01 8.19
N LYS A 220 14.23 11.41 8.97
CA LYS A 220 14.04 12.25 10.18
C LYS A 220 13.42 13.62 9.88
N ASN A 221 13.78 14.22 8.75
CA ASN A 221 13.26 15.53 8.35
C ASN A 221 11.80 15.42 7.94
N GLU A 222 11.46 14.37 7.18
CA GLU A 222 10.08 14.13 6.76
C GLU A 222 9.18 13.71 7.94
N LEU A 223 9.68 12.85 8.84
CA LEU A 223 8.97 12.51 10.08
C LEU A 223 8.71 13.73 10.96
N LYS A 224 9.69 14.62 11.10
CA LYS A 224 9.51 15.87 11.84
C LYS A 224 8.41 16.73 11.22
N GLN A 225 8.41 16.88 9.89
CA GLN A 225 7.39 17.63 9.17
C GLN A 225 5.97 17.05 9.32
N LEU A 226 5.83 15.72 9.42
CA LEU A 226 4.53 15.08 9.70
C LEU A 226 4.12 15.27 11.17
N THR A 227 5.07 15.13 12.09
CA THR A 227 4.85 15.31 13.53
C THR A 227 4.44 16.74 13.87
N ASP A 228 5.12 17.74 13.30
CA ASP A 228 4.80 19.17 13.48
C ASP A 228 3.38 19.52 12.98
N ARG A 229 2.81 18.68 12.10
CA ARG A 229 1.42 18.79 11.59
C ARG A 229 0.42 17.89 12.33
N ASN A 230 0.81 17.25 13.43
CA ASN A 230 0.01 16.28 14.18
C ASN A 230 -0.50 15.13 13.30
N ILE A 231 0.36 14.60 12.44
CA ILE A 231 0.08 13.41 11.61
C ILE A 231 0.90 12.24 12.19
N PRO A 232 0.25 11.27 12.84
CA PRO A 232 0.94 10.11 13.37
C PRO A 232 1.47 9.21 12.24
N VAL A 233 2.65 8.64 12.47
CA VAL A 233 3.27 7.64 11.59
C VAL A 233 3.36 6.32 12.35
N HIS A 234 2.64 5.31 11.87
CA HIS A 234 2.60 3.97 12.46
C HIS A 234 3.53 3.05 11.67
N THR A 235 4.61 2.58 12.30
CA THR A 235 5.63 1.76 11.64
C THR A 235 5.49 0.29 12.01
N PHE A 236 5.41 -0.57 11.01
CA PHE A 236 5.32 -2.02 11.14
C PHE A 236 6.53 -2.65 10.46
N TYR A 237 7.49 -3.08 11.28
CA TYR A 237 8.65 -3.82 10.81
C TYR A 237 8.27 -5.28 10.59
N LEU A 238 8.50 -5.78 9.39
CA LEU A 238 8.37 -7.20 9.06
C LEU A 238 9.74 -7.84 9.25
N SER A 239 9.81 -8.91 10.04
CA SER A 239 11.08 -9.60 10.33
C SER A 239 11.83 -9.98 9.05
N GLU A 240 13.14 -9.73 9.04
CA GLU A 240 14.08 -10.08 7.95
C GLU A 240 13.80 -11.44 7.32
N GLY A 241 13.55 -11.44 6.02
CA GLY A 241 13.56 -12.64 5.19
C GLY A 241 12.48 -13.65 5.55
N ALA A 242 11.31 -13.52 4.91
CA ALA A 242 10.45 -14.67 4.70
C ALA A 242 10.90 -15.52 3.51
#